data_AF-A0A251Q7X1-F1
#
_entry.id   AF-A0A251Q7X1-F1
#
_cell.length_a   1.000
_cell.length_b   1.000
_cell.length_c   1.000
_cell.angle_alpha   90.00
_cell.angle_beta   90.00
_cell.angle_gamma   90.00
#
_symmetry.space_group_name_H-M   'P 1'
#
loop_
_entity.id
_entity.type
_entity.pdbx_description
1 polymer ?
#
loop_
_entity_poly.entity_id
_entity_poly.type
_entity_poly.pdbx_seq_one_letter_code
_entity_poly.pdbx_strand_id
1 'polypeptide(L)'
;MEELENRFGMNLQLFDKEWQGVVIEEDGIANMMMGSQFTLVARVLTTRAIHRDVFVGAFKSLWKGIDEVSIKEIDDSLFLVRFTNQRDMHRVLDMELWTFRDSLVLLAKVWTSIDARSINLTLGTFWVQLHGIPPLTMTAAVAQKIGSLVGRVIEVDQTGDEDCLGHFLRVHIRIDVSQALMRGAFVAFLEKGSRWVDL
;
A
#
# COMPACT_ATOMS: atom_id res chain seq x y z
N MET A 1 44.41 10.00 9.14
CA MET A 1 43.25 9.44 8.42
C MET A 1 43.24 9.96 6.98
N GLU A 2 43.46 11.27 6.77
CA GLU A 2 43.71 11.90 5.45
C GLU A 2 44.84 11.26 4.62
N GLU A 3 45.91 10.76 5.25
CA GLU A 3 47.06 10.16 4.54
C GLU A 3 46.73 8.82 3.87
N LEU A 4 45.78 8.06 4.42
CA LEU A 4 45.32 6.79 3.85
C LEU A 4 44.32 7.04 2.72
N GLU A 5 43.42 8.01 2.90
CA GLU A 5 42.48 8.44 1.86
C GLU A 5 43.21 9.01 0.63
N ASN A 6 44.27 9.80 0.81
CA ASN A 6 45.09 10.30 -0.31
C ASN A 6 45.93 9.21 -1.00
N ARG A 7 46.42 8.20 -0.28
CA ARG A 7 47.20 7.11 -0.89
C ARG A 7 46.35 6.14 -1.71
N PHE A 8 45.13 5.84 -1.28
CA PHE A 8 44.27 4.86 -1.94
C PHE A 8 43.25 5.50 -2.88
N GLY A 9 42.74 6.70 -2.57
CA GLY A 9 41.68 7.37 -3.35
C GLY A 9 42.09 7.78 -4.76
N MET A 10 43.37 8.16 -4.99
CA MET A 10 43.83 8.63 -6.30
C MET A 10 44.21 7.51 -7.30
N ASN A 11 44.26 6.25 -6.85
CA ASN A 11 44.65 5.09 -7.68
C ASN A 11 43.53 4.05 -7.86
N LEU A 12 42.30 4.35 -7.42
CA LEU A 12 41.13 3.52 -7.69
C LEU A 12 40.66 3.79 -9.13
N GLN A 13 41.34 3.20 -10.10
CA GLN A 13 40.86 3.09 -11.47
C GLN A 13 40.15 1.76 -11.62
N LEU A 14 38.91 1.80 -12.12
CA LEU A 14 38.16 0.59 -12.42
C LEU A 14 38.92 -0.21 -13.49
N PHE A 15 39.38 -1.40 -13.15
CA PHE A 15 40.10 -2.28 -14.08
C PHE A 15 39.11 -2.98 -15.03
N ASP A 16 39.59 -3.43 -16.20
CA ASP A 16 38.75 -4.07 -17.23
C ASP A 16 37.91 -5.26 -16.71
N LYS A 17 38.40 -5.94 -15.66
CA LYS A 17 37.68 -7.04 -14.99
C LYS A 17 36.44 -6.58 -14.23
N GLU A 18 36.40 -5.35 -13.74
CA GLU A 18 35.24 -4.76 -13.07
C GLU A 18 34.17 -4.33 -14.09
N TRP A 19 34.58 -3.97 -15.30
CA TRP A 19 33.68 -3.64 -16.41
C TRP A 19 33.02 -4.85 -17.06
N GLN A 20 33.65 -6.03 -16.96
CA GLN A 20 33.11 -7.26 -17.56
C GLN A 20 31.77 -7.68 -16.93
N GLY A 21 31.45 -7.18 -15.74
CA GLY A 21 30.24 -7.55 -15.02
C GLY A 21 30.20 -9.05 -14.70
N VAL A 22 29.22 -9.46 -13.91
CA VAL A 22 28.95 -10.89 -13.67
C VAL A 22 27.50 -11.13 -14.05
N VAL A 23 27.28 -11.99 -15.05
CA VAL A 23 25.95 -12.46 -15.39
C VAL A 23 25.61 -13.59 -14.44
N ILE A 24 24.63 -13.38 -13.55
CA ILE A 24 24.10 -14.43 -12.70
C ILE A 24 23.06 -15.19 -13.52
N GLU A 25 23.35 -16.45 -13.85
CA GLU A 25 22.45 -17.33 -14.59
C GLU A 25 21.18 -17.64 -13.79
N GLU A 26 20.03 -17.74 -14.48
CA GLU A 26 18.71 -17.93 -13.87
C GLU A 26 18.62 -19.17 -12.98
N ASP A 27 19.39 -20.23 -13.26
CA ASP A 27 19.44 -21.46 -12.45
C ASP A 27 19.91 -21.20 -11.01
N GLY A 28 20.79 -20.22 -10.78
CA GLY A 28 21.23 -19.82 -9.45
C GLY A 28 20.17 -19.04 -8.66
N ILE A 29 19.14 -18.54 -9.34
CA ILE A 29 18.08 -17.67 -8.79
C ILE A 29 16.70 -18.35 -8.86
N ALA A 30 16.55 -19.47 -9.59
CA ALA A 30 15.28 -20.16 -9.83
C ALA A 30 14.55 -20.53 -8.53
N ASN A 31 15.27 -21.02 -7.52
CA ASN A 31 14.69 -21.31 -6.20
C ASN A 31 14.24 -20.04 -5.45
N MET A 32 14.93 -18.91 -5.65
CA MET A 32 14.55 -17.61 -5.09
C MET A 32 13.32 -17.04 -5.82
N MET A 33 13.23 -17.24 -7.13
CA MET A 33 12.10 -16.85 -7.99
C MET A 33 10.82 -17.59 -7.60
N MET A 34 10.88 -18.89 -7.33
CA MET A 34 9.73 -19.69 -6.87
C MET A 34 9.18 -19.21 -5.51
N GLY A 35 10.05 -18.76 -4.61
CA GLY A 35 9.66 -18.14 -3.33
C GLY A 35 9.39 -16.63 -3.40
N SER A 36 9.45 -16.02 -4.58
CA SER A 36 9.23 -14.58 -4.77
C SER A 36 7.79 -14.24 -5.14
N GLN A 37 7.01 -15.23 -5.60
CA GLN A 37 5.61 -15.05 -6.02
C GLN A 37 4.66 -14.61 -4.88
N PHE A 38 5.05 -14.83 -3.62
CA PHE A 38 4.30 -14.43 -2.42
C PHE A 38 5.04 -13.35 -1.62
N THR A 39 5.53 -12.34 -2.33
CA THR A 39 6.29 -11.23 -1.73
C THR A 39 5.48 -9.93 -1.79
N LEU A 40 5.41 -9.24 -0.66
CA LEU A 40 4.90 -7.88 -0.56
C LEU A 40 6.03 -6.93 -0.16
N VAL A 41 5.86 -5.67 -0.51
CA VAL A 41 6.61 -4.56 0.07
C VAL A 41 5.65 -3.77 0.94
N ALA A 42 6.12 -3.41 2.14
CA ALA A 42 5.38 -2.65 3.13
C ALA A 42 6.10 -1.33 3.41
N ARG A 43 5.39 -0.21 3.35
CA ARG A 43 5.93 1.11 3.72
C ARG A 43 5.12 1.71 4.85
N VAL A 44 5.80 2.16 5.89
CA VAL A 44 5.16 2.88 7.00
C VAL A 44 5.21 4.37 6.69
N LEU A 45 4.05 5.01 6.58
CA LEU A 45 3.92 6.44 6.35
C LEU A 45 4.11 7.22 7.65
N THR A 46 5.35 7.49 8.00
CA THR A 46 5.67 8.23 9.23
C THR A 46 6.89 9.13 9.03
N THR A 47 6.93 10.23 9.78
CA THR A 47 8.11 11.10 9.89
C THR A 47 8.99 10.72 11.07
N ARG A 48 8.53 9.78 11.92
CA ARG A 48 9.22 9.36 13.14
C ARG A 48 10.16 8.20 12.83
N ALA A 49 11.29 8.13 13.53
CA ALA A 49 12.18 6.98 13.45
C ALA A 49 11.45 5.69 13.85
N ILE A 50 11.59 4.65 13.03
CA ILE A 50 10.99 3.34 13.28
C ILE A 50 12.04 2.45 13.91
N HIS A 51 11.71 1.89 15.08
CA HIS A 51 12.51 0.80 15.63
C HIS A 51 12.16 -0.48 14.89
N ARG A 52 13.02 -0.85 13.94
CA ARG A 52 12.88 -2.04 13.09
C ARG A 52 12.42 -3.27 13.84
N ASP A 53 13.08 -3.64 14.93
CA ASP A 53 12.78 -4.88 15.67
C ASP A 53 11.38 -4.86 16.28
N VAL A 54 10.91 -3.68 16.69
CA VAL A 54 9.55 -3.51 17.22
C VAL A 54 8.52 -3.68 16.10
N PHE A 55 8.76 -3.07 14.94
CA PHE A 55 7.89 -3.24 13.77
C PHE A 55 7.85 -4.70 13.33
N VAL A 56 9.02 -5.31 13.12
CA VAL A 56 9.15 -6.70 12.67
C VAL A 56 8.52 -7.66 13.68
N GLY A 57 8.72 -7.47 14.98
CA GLY A 57 8.12 -8.31 16.02
C GLY A 57 6.59 -8.23 16.01
N ALA A 58 6.04 -7.01 15.98
CA ALA A 58 4.60 -6.80 15.96
C ALA A 58 3.95 -7.38 14.70
N PHE A 59 4.48 -7.04 13.52
CA PHE A 59 3.89 -7.44 12.25
C PHE A 59 4.11 -8.91 11.91
N LYS A 60 5.19 -9.54 12.38
CA LYS A 60 5.32 -11.00 12.28
C LYS A 60 4.18 -11.69 13.01
N SER A 61 3.83 -11.24 14.21
CA SER A 61 2.72 -11.84 14.94
C SER A 61 1.35 -11.56 14.30
N LEU A 62 1.15 -10.36 13.73
CA LEU A 62 -0.11 -9.97 13.11
C LEU A 62 -0.36 -10.64 11.75
N TRP A 63 0.69 -10.76 10.94
CA TRP A 63 0.65 -11.33 9.60
C TRP A 63 0.93 -12.83 9.56
N LYS A 64 1.28 -13.44 10.69
CA LYS A 64 1.38 -14.89 10.80
C LYS A 64 0.00 -15.50 10.54
N GLY A 65 -0.05 -16.36 9.53
CA GLY A 65 -1.21 -17.15 9.21
C GLY A 65 -1.02 -18.58 9.67
N ILE A 66 -1.15 -19.51 8.73
CA ILE A 66 -0.85 -20.93 8.97
C ILE A 66 0.67 -21.12 9.00
N ASP A 67 1.38 -20.48 8.09
CA ASP A 67 2.83 -20.56 7.98
C ASP A 67 3.52 -19.32 8.58
N GLU A 68 4.83 -19.46 8.82
CA GLU A 68 5.68 -18.35 9.24
C GLU A 68 5.80 -17.27 8.15
N VAL A 69 5.91 -16.01 8.58
CA VAL A 69 6.14 -14.85 7.71
C VAL A 69 7.52 -14.26 7.98
N SER A 70 8.25 -13.97 6.90
CA SER A 70 9.57 -13.33 6.97
C SER A 70 9.45 -11.86 6.65
N ILE A 71 9.91 -11.00 7.56
CA ILE A 71 9.92 -9.54 7.38
C ILE A 71 11.36 -9.06 7.52
N LYS A 72 11.84 -8.32 6.53
CA LYS A 72 13.17 -7.69 6.54
C LYS A 72 13.07 -6.24 6.09
N GLU A 73 13.74 -5.34 6.79
CA GLU A 73 13.92 -3.96 6.34
C GLU A 73 14.88 -3.95 5.13
N ILE A 74 14.50 -3.21 4.10
CA ILE A 74 15.27 -3.05 2.86
C ILE A 74 15.66 -1.59 2.60
N ASP A 75 14.97 -0.64 3.21
CA ASP A 75 15.23 0.80 3.16
C ASP A 75 14.50 1.49 4.32
N ASP A 76 14.71 2.79 4.51
CA ASP A 76 14.09 3.57 5.57
C ASP A 76 12.56 3.49 5.53
N SER A 77 11.98 2.90 6.59
CA SER A 77 10.54 2.65 6.69
C SER A 77 9.96 1.74 5.60
N LEU A 78 10.81 0.96 4.91
CA LEU A 78 10.44 0.04 3.84
C LEU A 78 10.85 -1.39 4.18
N PHE A 79 9.88 -2.29 4.15
CA PHE A 79 10.04 -3.68 4.57
C PHE A 79 9.62 -4.63 3.46
N LEU A 80 10.44 -5.65 3.22
CA LEU A 80 10.11 -6.78 2.38
C LEU A 80 9.46 -7.88 3.23
N VAL A 81 8.28 -8.32 2.80
CA VAL A 81 7.48 -9.32 3.49
C VAL A 81 7.35 -10.53 2.57
N ARG A 82 7.81 -11.70 3.03
CA ARG A 82 7.73 -12.95 2.27
C ARG A 82 6.84 -13.94 3.00
N PHE A 83 5.84 -14.44 2.29
CA PHE A 83 4.92 -15.47 2.74
C PHE A 83 5.30 -16.82 2.12
N THR A 84 4.98 -17.90 2.83
CA THR A 84 5.18 -19.26 2.32
C THR A 84 4.07 -19.66 1.35
N ASN A 85 2.85 -19.15 1.56
CA ASN A 85 1.68 -19.52 0.78
C ASN A 85 0.89 -18.28 0.32
N GLN A 86 0.09 -18.47 -0.74
CA GLN A 86 -0.74 -17.41 -1.31
C GLN A 86 -1.86 -16.96 -0.38
N ARG A 87 -2.42 -17.87 0.42
CA ARG A 87 -3.59 -17.61 1.28
C ARG A 87 -3.29 -16.59 2.36
N ASP A 88 -2.17 -16.74 3.05
CA ASP A 88 -1.74 -15.83 4.11
C ASP A 88 -1.41 -14.45 3.53
N MET A 89 -0.78 -14.40 2.34
CA MET A 89 -0.55 -13.15 1.63
C MET A 89 -1.88 -12.45 1.26
N HIS A 90 -2.86 -13.17 0.71
CA HIS A 90 -4.16 -12.58 0.35
C HIS A 90 -4.90 -12.13 1.59
N ARG A 91 -4.91 -12.92 2.67
CA ARG A 91 -5.51 -12.50 3.95
C ARG A 91 -4.93 -11.17 4.44
N VAL A 92 -3.62 -10.99 4.38
CA VAL A 92 -2.96 -9.75 4.81
C VAL A 92 -3.30 -8.59 3.88
N LEU A 93 -3.41 -8.84 2.57
CA LEU A 93 -3.89 -7.84 1.63
C LEU A 93 -5.35 -7.49 1.91
N ASP A 94 -6.25 -8.46 2.01
CA ASP A 94 -7.71 -8.27 2.17
C ASP A 94 -8.10 -7.57 3.48
N MET A 95 -7.30 -7.71 4.54
CA MET A 95 -7.47 -6.97 5.79
C MET A 95 -7.06 -5.48 5.70
N GLU A 96 -7.04 -4.90 4.48
CA GLU A 96 -6.61 -3.53 4.13
C GLU A 96 -6.84 -2.50 5.26
N LEU A 97 -5.87 -1.59 5.47
CA LEU A 97 -5.64 -0.71 6.66
C LEU A 97 -4.84 -1.33 7.81
N TRP A 98 -3.56 -1.58 7.54
CA TRP A 98 -2.59 -1.82 8.61
C TRP A 98 -2.10 -0.50 9.19
N THR A 99 -1.97 -0.45 10.52
CA THR A 99 -1.40 0.71 11.21
C THR A 99 -0.29 0.27 12.17
N PHE A 100 0.74 1.11 12.28
CA PHE A 100 1.81 0.97 13.26
C PHE A 100 1.95 2.27 14.02
N ARG A 101 1.60 2.28 15.31
CA ARG A 101 1.68 3.49 16.16
C ARG A 101 1.03 4.71 15.49
N ASP A 102 -0.23 4.54 15.07
CA ASP A 102 -1.05 5.54 14.38
C ASP A 102 -0.54 5.98 13.00
N SER A 103 0.50 5.34 12.48
CA SER A 103 1.01 5.57 11.12
C SER A 103 0.50 4.49 10.18
N LEU A 104 0.03 4.88 9.00
CA LEU A 104 -0.51 3.95 8.01
C LEU A 104 0.61 3.06 7.43
N VAL A 105 0.34 1.78 7.27
CA VAL A 105 1.23 0.82 6.61
C VAL A 105 0.63 0.45 5.26
N LEU A 106 1.27 0.92 4.19
CA LEU A 106 0.89 0.61 2.82
C LEU A 106 1.52 -0.71 2.39
N LEU A 107 0.78 -1.48 1.60
CA LEU A 107 1.22 -2.77 1.05
C LEU A 107 1.10 -2.78 -0.47
N ALA A 108 2.07 -3.38 -1.15
CA ALA A 108 2.00 -3.67 -2.57
C ALA A 108 2.66 -5.01 -2.88
N LYS A 109 2.11 -5.73 -3.87
CA LYS A 109 2.70 -6.97 -4.36
C LYS A 109 3.96 -6.67 -5.17
N VAL A 110 5.05 -7.38 -4.86
CA VAL A 110 6.29 -7.32 -5.63
C VAL A 110 6.23 -8.36 -6.74
N TRP A 111 6.56 -7.94 -7.96
CA TRP A 111 6.72 -8.84 -9.09
C TRP A 111 8.20 -9.19 -9.23
N THR A 112 8.48 -10.42 -9.64
CA THR A 112 9.82 -11.04 -9.59
C THR A 112 10.89 -10.29 -10.38
N SER A 113 10.49 -9.43 -11.32
CA SER A 113 11.35 -8.63 -12.19
C SER A 113 11.59 -7.19 -11.73
N ILE A 114 10.95 -6.74 -10.64
CA ILE A 114 10.98 -5.33 -10.21
C ILE A 114 11.69 -5.20 -8.86
N ASP A 115 12.62 -4.25 -8.76
CA ASP A 115 13.24 -3.91 -7.47
C ASP A 115 12.17 -3.36 -6.52
N ALA A 116 11.99 -4.01 -5.36
CA ALA A 116 11.03 -3.61 -4.35
C ALA A 116 11.20 -2.15 -3.88
N ARG A 117 12.42 -1.60 -3.95
CA ARG A 117 12.71 -0.20 -3.59
C ARG A 117 12.13 0.81 -4.58
N SER A 118 11.96 0.41 -5.83
CA SER A 118 11.40 1.25 -6.90
C SER A 118 9.88 1.33 -6.89
N ILE A 119 9.21 0.54 -6.04
CA ILE A 119 7.75 0.48 -5.99
C ILE A 119 7.22 1.69 -5.21
N ASN A 120 6.49 2.55 -5.93
CA ASN A 120 5.78 3.68 -5.33
C ASN A 120 4.55 3.20 -4.56
N LEU A 121 4.71 3.10 -3.24
CA LEU A 121 3.62 2.84 -2.30
C LEU A 121 2.95 4.16 -1.94
N THR A 122 1.96 4.56 -2.73
CA THR A 122 1.15 5.77 -2.47
C THR A 122 -0.34 5.50 -2.38
N LEU A 123 -0.79 4.29 -2.71
CA LEU A 123 -2.21 3.95 -2.71
C LEU A 123 -2.60 3.27 -1.41
N GLY A 124 -3.58 3.84 -0.71
CA GLY A 124 -4.27 3.21 0.42
C GLY A 124 -5.75 3.00 0.10
N THR A 125 -6.36 1.98 0.70
CA THR A 125 -7.81 1.76 0.58
C THR A 125 -8.50 2.13 1.88
N PHE A 126 -9.64 2.81 1.81
CA PHE A 126 -10.40 3.27 2.96
C PHE A 126 -11.90 3.13 2.74
N TRP A 127 -12.63 2.85 3.81
CA TRP A 127 -14.06 3.07 3.88
C TRP A 127 -14.33 4.56 4.13
N VAL A 128 -14.98 5.21 3.16
CA VAL A 128 -15.34 6.63 3.18
C VAL A 128 -16.85 6.76 3.35
N GLN A 129 -17.30 7.72 4.16
CA GLN A 129 -18.72 7.94 4.45
C GLN A 129 -19.21 9.21 3.78
N LEU A 130 -20.15 9.07 2.85
CA LEU A 130 -20.74 10.19 2.12
C LEU A 130 -21.96 10.71 2.88
N HIS A 131 -21.85 11.90 3.45
CA HIS A 131 -22.90 12.58 4.22
C HIS A 131 -23.57 13.71 3.44
N GLY A 132 -24.81 14.05 3.80
CA GLY A 132 -25.55 15.15 3.15
C GLY A 132 -26.27 14.76 1.85
N ILE A 133 -26.26 13.48 1.48
CA ILE A 133 -27.00 12.96 0.33
C ILE A 133 -28.51 12.89 0.67
N PRO A 134 -29.41 13.44 -0.16
CA PRO A 134 -30.84 13.31 0.08
C PRO A 134 -31.27 11.82 0.10
N PRO A 135 -32.10 11.38 1.07
CA PRO A 135 -32.45 9.96 1.25
C PRO A 135 -33.00 9.28 -0.01
N LEU A 136 -33.88 9.95 -0.75
CA LEU A 136 -34.46 9.43 -1.99
C LEU A 136 -33.47 9.28 -3.16
N THR A 137 -32.23 9.77 -3.00
CA THR A 137 -31.16 9.66 -3.99
C THR A 137 -29.99 8.82 -3.48
N MET A 138 -30.13 8.17 -2.33
CA MET A 138 -29.11 7.31 -1.76
C MET A 138 -29.10 5.95 -2.47
N THR A 139 -28.48 5.90 -3.64
CA THR A 139 -28.32 4.67 -4.43
C THR A 139 -26.85 4.32 -4.60
N ALA A 140 -26.56 3.05 -4.85
CA ALA A 140 -25.19 2.60 -5.11
C ALA A 140 -24.56 3.34 -6.32
N ALA A 141 -25.37 3.69 -7.33
CA ALA A 141 -24.91 4.46 -8.48
C ALA A 141 -24.47 5.89 -8.09
N VAL A 142 -25.19 6.54 -7.18
CA VAL A 142 -24.80 7.87 -6.67
C VAL A 142 -23.54 7.75 -5.81
N ALA A 143 -23.46 6.76 -4.92
CA ALA A 143 -22.29 6.51 -4.10
C ALA A 143 -21.04 6.27 -4.95
N GLN A 144 -21.15 5.44 -6.00
CA GLN A 144 -20.06 5.16 -6.93
C GLN A 144 -19.62 6.42 -7.68
N LYS A 145 -20.57 7.24 -8.15
CA LYS A 145 -20.27 8.48 -8.88
C LYS A 145 -19.56 9.50 -8.00
N ILE A 146 -20.03 9.72 -6.76
CA ILE A 146 -19.37 10.61 -5.81
C ILE A 146 -18.01 10.04 -5.38
N GLY A 147 -17.94 8.75 -5.05
CA GLY A 147 -16.69 8.10 -4.66
C GLY A 147 -15.62 8.14 -5.74
N SER A 148 -16.02 8.10 -7.02
CA SER A 148 -15.11 8.23 -8.17
C SER A 148 -14.41 9.61 -8.26
N LEU A 149 -14.94 10.64 -7.58
CA LEU A 149 -14.28 11.93 -7.47
C LEU A 149 -13.07 11.87 -6.52
N VAL A 150 -13.13 10.99 -5.51
CA VAL A 150 -12.11 10.85 -4.47
C VAL A 150 -11.01 9.88 -4.90
N GLY A 151 -11.38 8.79 -5.56
CA GLY A 151 -10.43 7.78 -6.00
C GLY A 151 -11.09 6.61 -6.71
N ARG A 152 -10.38 5.49 -6.80
CA ARG A 152 -10.91 4.28 -7.42
C ARG A 152 -11.84 3.56 -6.45
N VAL A 153 -13.14 3.56 -6.75
CA VAL A 153 -14.14 2.79 -5.99
C VAL A 153 -13.88 1.29 -6.19
N ILE A 154 -13.69 0.56 -5.08
CA ILE A 154 -13.55 -0.90 -5.05
C ILE A 154 -14.94 -1.52 -4.89
N GLU A 155 -15.68 -1.08 -3.88
CA GLU A 155 -17.02 -1.56 -3.57
C GLU A 155 -17.87 -0.47 -2.91
N VAL A 156 -19.18 -0.62 -3.00
CA VAL A 156 -20.15 0.22 -2.31
C VAL A 156 -20.84 -0.67 -1.28
N ASP A 157 -20.98 -0.16 -0.06
CA ASP A 157 -21.67 -0.88 1.00
C ASP A 157 -23.16 -1.00 0.66
N GLN A 158 -23.65 -2.23 0.51
CA GLN A 158 -25.03 -2.57 0.15
C GLN A 158 -25.75 -3.29 1.30
N THR A 159 -25.41 -3.00 2.56
CA THR A 159 -25.89 -3.78 3.73
C THR A 159 -27.41 -3.77 3.99
N GLY A 160 -28.25 -3.29 3.09
CA GLY A 160 -29.70 -3.43 3.19
C GLY A 160 -30.34 -3.65 1.84
N ASP A 161 -31.05 -4.78 1.71
CA ASP A 161 -32.13 -4.93 0.74
C ASP A 161 -33.04 -3.70 0.82
N GLU A 162 -33.34 -3.14 -0.34
CA GLU A 162 -34.42 -2.19 -0.61
C GLU A 162 -34.45 -0.92 0.29
N ASP A 163 -34.03 0.19 -0.31
CA ASP A 163 -34.02 1.55 0.23
C ASP A 163 -32.96 1.83 1.30
N CYS A 164 -31.82 2.39 0.86
CA CYS A 164 -30.83 3.03 1.73
C CYS A 164 -31.40 4.29 2.39
N LEU A 165 -32.36 4.16 3.31
CA LEU A 165 -32.82 5.21 4.23
C LEU A 165 -31.79 5.41 5.37
N GLY A 166 -30.51 5.36 5.05
CA GLY A 166 -29.41 5.59 5.98
C GLY A 166 -29.11 7.09 6.15
N HIS A 167 -28.31 7.43 7.16
CA HIS A 167 -27.80 8.80 7.33
C HIS A 167 -26.63 9.13 6.37
N PHE A 168 -25.97 8.11 5.82
CA PHE A 168 -24.82 8.23 4.93
C PHE A 168 -24.76 7.04 3.97
N LEU A 169 -24.10 7.23 2.82
CA LEU A 169 -23.63 6.12 1.98
C LEU A 169 -22.20 5.77 2.37
N ARG A 170 -21.80 4.51 2.27
CA ARG A 170 -20.43 4.09 2.56
C ARG A 170 -19.81 3.44 1.33
N VAL A 171 -18.59 3.86 1.00
CA VAL A 171 -17.88 3.42 -0.21
C VAL A 171 -16.46 3.04 0.15
N HIS A 172 -16.00 1.90 -0.34
CA HIS A 172 -14.62 1.46 -0.21
C HIS A 172 -13.83 2.02 -1.40
N ILE A 173 -12.89 2.92 -1.12
CA ILE A 173 -12.19 3.71 -2.13
C ILE A 173 -10.68 3.54 -1.95
N ARG A 174 -10.00 3.25 -3.05
CA ARG A 174 -8.54 3.32 -3.15
C ARG A 174 -8.13 4.73 -3.57
N ILE A 175 -7.40 5.41 -2.69
CA ILE A 175 -6.98 6.80 -2.83
C ILE A 175 -5.44 6.91 -2.81
N ASP A 176 -4.94 7.95 -3.46
CA ASP A 176 -3.54 8.33 -3.38
C ASP A 176 -3.29 9.17 -2.12
N VAL A 177 -2.61 8.58 -1.14
CA VAL A 177 -2.33 9.21 0.16
C VAL A 177 -1.19 10.23 0.10
N SER A 178 -0.52 10.38 -1.05
CA SER A 178 0.43 11.47 -1.27
C SER A 178 -0.27 12.81 -1.54
N GLN A 179 -1.57 12.77 -1.86
CA GLN A 179 -2.40 13.93 -2.11
C GLN A 179 -3.21 14.29 -0.86
N ALA A 180 -3.59 15.58 -0.75
CA ALA A 180 -4.44 16.02 0.33
C ALA A 180 -5.83 15.36 0.23
N LEU A 181 -6.34 14.86 1.35
CA LEU A 181 -7.66 14.24 1.39
C LEU A 181 -8.75 15.26 1.04
N MET A 182 -9.65 14.86 0.14
CA MET A 182 -10.83 15.67 -0.17
C MET A 182 -11.76 15.68 1.05
N ARG A 183 -12.25 16.88 1.40
CA ARG A 183 -13.18 17.07 2.52
C ARG A 183 -14.64 16.91 2.11
N GLY A 184 -14.93 17.13 0.83
CA GLY A 184 -16.27 17.16 0.30
C GLY A 184 -16.31 17.62 -1.15
N ALA A 185 -17.47 17.52 -1.76
CA ALA A 185 -17.71 17.96 -3.13
C ALA A 185 -19.12 18.52 -3.30
N PHE A 186 -19.27 19.49 -4.21
CA PHE A 186 -20.60 19.94 -4.66
C PHE A 186 -21.17 18.93 -5.66
N VAL A 187 -22.33 18.37 -5.34
CA VAL A 187 -23.04 17.38 -6.15
C VAL A 187 -24.40 17.96 -6.56
N ALA A 188 -24.67 17.95 -7.86
CA ALA A 188 -25.97 18.35 -8.40
C ALA A 188 -26.93 17.16 -8.42
N PHE A 189 -28.04 17.29 -7.70
CA PHE A 189 -29.12 16.32 -7.70
C PHE A 189 -30.25 16.81 -8.61
N LEU A 190 -30.80 15.91 -9.42
CA LEU A 190 -32.00 16.19 -10.22
C LEU A 190 -33.10 16.73 -9.29
N GLU A 191 -33.70 17.85 -9.68
CA GLU A 191 -34.79 18.55 -8.97
C GLU A 191 -34.46 19.16 -7.59
N LYS A 192 -33.32 18.81 -6.97
CA LYS A 192 -32.91 19.31 -5.63
C LYS A 192 -31.74 20.30 -5.66
N GLY A 193 -31.21 20.61 -6.84
CA GLY A 193 -30.11 21.56 -7.02
C GLY A 193 -28.76 21.02 -6.56
N SER A 194 -27.77 21.92 -6.45
CA SER A 194 -26.43 21.57 -5.98
C SER A 194 -26.36 21.57 -4.46
N ARG A 195 -25.76 20.53 -3.88
CA ARG A 195 -25.55 20.38 -2.44
C ARG A 195 -24.11 19.97 -2.15
N TRP A 196 -23.60 20.40 -1.01
CA TRP A 196 -22.32 19.93 -0.49
C TRP A 196 -22.50 18.53 0.10
N VAL A 197 -21.62 17.60 -0.29
CA VAL A 197 -21.52 16.25 0.26
C VAL A 197 -20.19 16.16 1.00
N ASP A 198 -20.23 15.87 2.29
CA ASP A 198 -19.05 15.61 3.11
C ASP A 198 -18.58 14.15 2.94
N LEU A 199 -17.26 13.93 2.96
CA LEU A 199 -16.60 12.63 2.72
C LEU A 199 -16.03 12.04 4.02
#